data_AF-A0A1F3KVC6-F1
#
_entry.id   AF-A0A1F3KVC6-F1
#
_cell.length_a   1.000
_cell.length_b   1.000
_cell.length_c   1.000
_cell.angle_alpha   90.00
_cell.angle_beta   90.00
_cell.angle_gamma   90.00
#
_symmetry.space_group_name_H-M   'P 1'
#
loop_
_entity.id
_entity.type
_entity.pdbx_description
1 polymer ?
#
loop_
_entity_poly.entity_id
_entity_poly.type
_entity_poly.pdbx_seq_one_letter_code
_entity_poly.pdbx_strand_id
1 'polypeptide(L)'
;MWYIAVLIIIFLAGAFFLATGTKGNSSEKYSEQAPPDSGKKIISRQELVNKLQKLSDTEAPKNLEMGAMCYKTAGPPERAEYVCPKCGEKTIYHRNNTRFIEKEIPACRGLVSKIKDMEISLDESEYCRKCSPSVTEPELCIYLRTSDMEKPDHVCGISSDDLNVLSEFLSGSLKVKDNYDYESPLKEKISTIERILKIKLAK
;
A
#
# COMPACT_ATOMS: atom_id res chain seq x y z
N MET A 1 -22.43 23.80 -60.63
CA MET A 1 -22.82 22.38 -60.43
C MET A 1 -21.63 21.45 -60.65
N TRP A 2 -20.54 21.62 -59.89
CA TRP A 2 -19.34 20.76 -59.97
C TRP A 2 -18.92 20.20 -58.59
N TYR A 3 -19.40 20.84 -57.53
CA TYR A 3 -19.21 20.47 -56.12
C TYR A 3 -19.91 19.15 -55.73
N ILE A 4 -20.96 18.73 -56.45
CA ILE A 4 -21.63 17.43 -56.21
C ILE A 4 -20.75 16.26 -56.69
N ALA A 5 -19.99 16.45 -57.78
CA ALA A 5 -19.07 15.42 -58.28
C ALA A 5 -17.87 15.21 -57.35
N VAL A 6 -17.41 16.26 -56.66
CA VAL A 6 -16.29 16.18 -55.70
C VAL A 6 -16.68 15.41 -54.42
N LEU A 7 -17.92 15.54 -53.95
CA LEU A 7 -18.38 14.86 -52.73
C LEU A 7 -18.57 13.34 -52.93
N ILE A 8 -18.93 12.89 -54.13
CA ILE A 8 -19.10 11.45 -54.42
C ILE A 8 -17.74 10.73 -54.47
N ILE A 9 -16.67 11.39 -54.94
CA ILE A 9 -15.32 10.80 -55.02
C ILE A 9 -14.73 10.59 -53.63
N ILE A 10 -14.97 11.49 -52.68
CA ILE A 10 -14.48 11.36 -51.29
C ILE A 10 -15.17 10.20 -50.56
N PHE A 11 -16.48 9.97 -50.82
CA PHE A 11 -17.22 8.88 -50.18
C PHE A 11 -16.84 7.49 -50.71
N LEU A 12 -16.47 7.37 -52.00
CA LEU A 12 -16.01 6.11 -52.58
C LEU A 12 -14.57 5.73 -52.17
N ALA A 13 -13.72 6.71 -51.80
CA ALA A 13 -12.37 6.45 -51.30
C ALA A 13 -12.34 6.01 -49.82
N GLY A 14 -13.35 6.36 -49.01
CA GLY A 14 -13.44 5.99 -47.59
C GLY A 14 -13.92 4.56 -47.32
N ALA A 15 -14.59 3.91 -48.28
CA ALA A 15 -15.14 2.57 -48.10
C ALA A 15 -14.16 1.43 -48.47
N PHE A 16 -13.02 1.74 -49.10
CA PHE A 16 -12.09 0.72 -49.60
C PHE A 16 -10.97 0.34 -48.61
N PHE A 17 -10.88 0.99 -47.44
CA PHE A 17 -9.83 0.74 -46.43
C PHE A 17 -10.25 -0.18 -45.26
N LEU A 18 -11.45 -0.79 -45.31
CA LEU A 18 -11.98 -1.66 -44.23
C LEU A 18 -12.10 -3.14 -44.60
N ALA A 19 -11.42 -3.60 -45.66
CA ALA A 19 -11.52 -4.99 -46.11
C ALA A 19 -10.18 -5.63 -46.52
N THR A 20 -9.16 -5.55 -45.66
CA THR A 20 -7.98 -6.42 -45.77
C THR A 20 -7.43 -6.77 -44.38
N GLY A 21 -7.66 -8.00 -43.91
CA GLY A 21 -7.16 -8.47 -42.61
C GLY A 21 -7.47 -9.94 -42.30
N THR A 22 -7.02 -10.83 -43.19
CA THR A 22 -6.64 -12.26 -42.99
C THR A 22 -7.46 -13.20 -42.07
N LYS A 23 -7.99 -14.26 -42.72
CA LYS A 23 -8.30 -15.57 -42.12
C LYS A 23 -7.05 -16.22 -41.52
N GLY A 24 -7.20 -16.81 -40.33
CA GLY A 24 -6.27 -17.78 -39.75
C GLY A 24 -7.07 -18.79 -38.92
N ASN A 25 -7.20 -20.00 -39.45
CA ASN A 25 -7.95 -21.11 -38.87
C ASN A 25 -6.95 -22.00 -38.11
N SER A 26 -7.03 -22.05 -36.78
CA SER A 26 -6.35 -23.08 -35.98
C SER A 26 -7.18 -23.40 -34.75
N SER A 27 -7.92 -24.49 -34.85
CA SER A 27 -8.36 -25.29 -33.72
C SER A 27 -7.12 -25.88 -33.03
N GLU A 28 -6.73 -25.32 -31.89
CA GLU A 28 -5.86 -26.00 -30.92
C GLU A 28 -6.67 -26.47 -29.71
N LYS A 29 -6.45 -27.75 -29.42
CA LYS A 29 -6.98 -28.53 -28.31
C LYS A 29 -6.47 -28.01 -26.97
N TYR A 30 -7.28 -28.26 -25.94
CA TYR A 30 -6.95 -28.37 -24.52
C TYR A 30 -5.45 -28.42 -24.17
N SER A 31 -5.00 -27.45 -23.39
CA SER A 31 -4.06 -27.64 -22.28
C SER A 31 -4.77 -27.01 -21.08
N GLU A 32 -5.43 -27.85 -20.29
CA GLU A 32 -4.91 -28.28 -19.00
C GLU A 32 -4.76 -27.09 -18.05
N GLN A 33 -5.63 -27.11 -17.05
CA GLN A 33 -5.84 -26.08 -16.06
C GLN A 33 -4.51 -25.52 -15.56
N ALA A 34 -4.28 -24.22 -15.76
CA ALA A 34 -3.41 -23.52 -14.83
C ALA A 34 -3.97 -23.79 -13.43
N PRO A 35 -3.15 -24.28 -12.48
CA PRO A 35 -3.63 -24.56 -11.14
C PRO A 35 -4.28 -23.28 -10.58
N PRO A 36 -5.38 -23.40 -9.81
CA PRO A 36 -5.96 -22.24 -9.16
C PRO A 36 -4.86 -21.53 -8.38
N ASP A 37 -4.77 -20.23 -8.62
CA ASP A 37 -4.03 -19.22 -7.86
C ASP A 37 -3.62 -19.77 -6.49
N SER A 38 -2.33 -20.05 -6.32
CA SER A 38 -1.79 -20.57 -5.07
C SER A 38 -2.22 -19.63 -3.96
N GLY A 39 -3.26 -20.04 -3.22
CA GLY A 39 -4.00 -19.17 -2.33
C GLY A 39 -3.04 -18.35 -1.49
N LYS A 40 -3.18 -17.02 -1.57
CA LYS A 40 -2.39 -16.04 -0.81
C LYS A 40 -2.15 -16.59 0.59
N LYS A 41 -0.92 -17.07 0.86
CA LYS A 41 -0.60 -17.74 2.12
C LYS A 41 -0.61 -16.68 3.22
N ILE A 42 -1.71 -16.57 3.92
CA ILE A 42 -1.84 -15.68 5.08
C ILE A 42 -0.99 -16.27 6.20
N ILE A 43 -0.07 -15.47 6.74
CA ILE A 43 0.81 -15.87 7.82
C ILE A 43 0.03 -16.12 9.12
N SER A 44 0.43 -17.13 9.87
CA SER A 44 -0.12 -17.42 11.22
C SER A 44 0.62 -16.63 12.31
N ARG A 45 -0.01 -16.44 13.48
CA ARG A 45 0.67 -15.82 14.64
C ARG A 45 1.90 -16.60 15.08
N GLN A 46 1.87 -17.93 15.04
CA GLN A 46 3.04 -18.75 15.41
C GLN A 46 4.20 -18.53 14.43
N GLU A 47 3.92 -18.42 13.12
CA GLU A 47 4.96 -18.07 12.14
C GLU A 47 5.53 -16.66 12.38
N LEU A 48 4.69 -15.68 12.76
CA LEU A 48 5.15 -14.34 13.14
C LEU A 48 6.04 -14.38 14.39
N VAL A 49 5.65 -15.13 15.43
CA VAL A 49 6.48 -15.33 16.63
C VAL A 49 7.83 -15.94 16.26
N ASN A 50 7.84 -16.99 15.43
CA ASN A 50 9.07 -17.64 15.00
C ASN A 50 9.97 -16.69 14.19
N LYS A 51 9.39 -15.89 13.29
CA LYS A 51 10.14 -14.85 12.56
C LYS A 51 10.71 -13.79 13.49
N LEU A 52 9.93 -13.35 14.48
CA LEU A 52 10.34 -12.33 15.45
C LEU A 52 11.46 -12.86 16.36
N GLN A 53 11.36 -14.11 16.81
CA GLN A 53 12.40 -14.78 17.58
C GLN A 53 13.69 -14.88 16.76
N LYS A 54 13.60 -15.32 15.51
CA LYS A 54 14.75 -15.38 14.60
C LYS A 54 15.40 -14.01 14.40
N LEU A 55 14.62 -12.94 14.23
CA LEU A 55 15.15 -11.58 14.14
C LEU A 55 15.87 -11.15 15.42
N SER A 56 15.31 -11.49 16.59
CA SER A 56 15.92 -11.23 17.90
C SER A 56 17.25 -11.95 18.07
N ASP A 57 17.35 -13.20 17.62
CA ASP A 57 18.57 -14.03 17.79
C ASP A 57 19.66 -13.70 16.75
N THR A 58 19.29 -13.09 15.63
CA THR A 58 20.23 -12.74 14.56
C THR A 58 21.12 -11.55 14.96
N GLU A 59 22.39 -11.61 14.57
CA GLU A 59 23.32 -10.49 14.75
C GLU A 59 22.89 -9.30 13.88
N ALA A 60 22.95 -8.09 14.43
CA ALA A 60 22.59 -6.89 13.69
C ALA A 60 23.57 -6.65 12.51
N PRO A 61 23.08 -6.22 11.33
CA PRO A 61 23.94 -5.90 10.20
C PRO A 61 24.88 -4.75 10.56
N LYS A 62 26.18 -4.94 10.32
CA LYS A 62 27.23 -3.95 10.62
C LYS A 62 27.40 -2.89 9.54
N ASN A 63 27.09 -3.24 8.29
CA ASN A 63 27.20 -2.36 7.14
C ASN A 63 25.84 -1.72 6.86
N LEU A 64 25.67 -0.47 7.29
CA LEU A 64 24.46 0.32 7.09
C LEU A 64 24.76 1.47 6.13
N GLU A 65 23.86 1.69 5.19
CA GLU A 65 23.93 2.85 4.30
C GLU A 65 23.57 4.13 5.06
N MET A 66 24.41 5.15 4.93
CA MET A 66 24.06 6.50 5.33
C MET A 66 23.24 7.14 4.22
N GLY A 67 22.04 7.60 4.58
CA GLY A 67 21.17 8.34 3.70
C GLY A 67 21.81 9.59 3.10
N ALA A 68 21.47 9.92 1.86
CA ALA A 68 21.97 11.11 1.17
C ALA A 68 21.02 12.29 1.38
N MET A 69 21.41 13.23 2.26
CA MET A 69 20.65 14.46 2.54
C MET A 69 20.88 15.54 1.46
N CYS A 70 20.54 15.25 0.20
CA CYS A 70 20.78 16.17 -0.92
C CYS A 70 19.59 17.08 -1.28
N TYR A 71 18.52 17.08 -0.48
CA TYR A 71 17.29 17.81 -0.80
C TYR A 71 16.94 18.89 0.24
N LYS A 72 16.38 20.00 -0.24
CA LYS A 72 15.75 21.02 0.61
C LYS A 72 14.31 20.61 0.91
N THR A 73 13.96 20.49 2.18
CA THR A 73 12.60 20.15 2.61
C THR A 73 11.63 21.27 2.25
N ALA A 74 10.64 20.97 1.40
CA ALA A 74 9.48 21.83 1.22
C ALA A 74 8.53 21.69 2.43
N GLY A 75 8.11 22.83 2.99
CA GLY A 75 7.11 22.86 4.05
C GLY A 75 5.73 22.40 3.53
N PRO A 76 4.88 21.80 4.39
CA PRO A 76 3.53 21.45 3.99
C PRO A 76 2.71 22.74 3.73
N PRO A 77 1.66 22.67 2.90
CA PRO A 77 0.78 23.81 2.67
C PRO A 77 -0.01 24.15 3.93
N GLU A 78 -0.58 25.36 3.96
CA GLU A 78 -1.37 25.85 5.10
C GLU A 78 -2.66 25.05 5.34
N ARG A 79 -3.20 24.47 4.26
CA ARG A 79 -4.45 23.70 4.25
C ARG A 79 -4.27 22.44 3.42
N ALA A 80 -4.94 21.37 3.83
CA ALA A 80 -5.03 20.13 3.09
C ALA A 80 -6.49 19.65 3.06
N GLU A 81 -6.88 19.07 1.93
CA GLU A 81 -8.19 18.45 1.74
C GLU A 81 -8.04 16.94 1.90
N TYR A 82 -8.76 16.37 2.86
CA TYR A 82 -8.95 14.93 2.96
C TYR A 82 -10.27 14.53 2.30
N VAL A 83 -10.24 13.57 1.39
CA VAL A 83 -11.43 12.97 0.77
C VAL A 83 -11.64 11.59 1.37
N CYS A 84 -12.75 11.39 2.07
CA CYS A 84 -13.03 10.12 2.73
C CYS A 84 -13.28 8.99 1.72
N PRO A 85 -12.54 7.87 1.78
CA PRO A 85 -12.76 6.74 0.88
C PRO A 85 -14.09 6.00 1.14
N LYS A 86 -14.68 6.14 2.34
CA LYS A 86 -15.94 5.47 2.71
C LYS A 86 -17.18 6.22 2.21
N CYS A 87 -17.21 7.55 2.35
CA CYS A 87 -18.42 8.35 2.08
C CYS A 87 -18.23 9.47 1.03
N GLY A 88 -17.01 9.68 0.53
CA GLY A 88 -16.69 10.72 -0.47
C GLY A 88 -16.66 12.15 0.06
N GLU A 89 -17.01 12.38 1.33
CA GLU A 89 -17.06 13.72 1.92
C GLU A 89 -15.66 14.32 2.07
N LYS A 90 -15.56 15.63 1.82
CA LYS A 90 -14.34 16.39 1.99
C LYS A 90 -14.24 16.96 3.41
N THR A 91 -13.06 16.81 4.02
CA THR A 91 -12.71 17.45 5.30
C THR A 91 -11.48 18.32 5.11
N ILE A 92 -11.60 19.61 5.46
CA ILE A 92 -10.49 20.56 5.39
C ILE A 92 -9.72 20.54 6.71
N TYR A 93 -8.41 20.34 6.62
CA TYR A 93 -7.46 20.39 7.72
C TYR A 93 -6.51 21.58 7.58
N HIS A 94 -6.05 22.11 8.71
CA HIS A 94 -5.17 23.28 8.79
C HIS A 94 -3.90 22.96 9.57
N ARG A 95 -2.81 23.67 9.25
CA ARG A 95 -1.55 23.67 10.02
C ARG A 95 -0.99 22.26 10.23
N ASN A 96 -0.91 21.78 11.49
CA ASN A 96 -0.17 20.58 11.88
C ASN A 96 -0.65 19.31 11.17
N ASN A 97 -1.93 19.24 10.79
CA ASN A 97 -2.49 18.05 10.16
C ASN A 97 -2.22 18.00 8.64
N THR A 98 -1.78 19.09 8.00
CA THR A 98 -1.63 19.12 6.53
C THR A 98 -0.55 18.17 6.05
N ARG A 99 0.59 18.12 6.75
CA ARG A 99 1.65 17.12 6.49
C ARG A 99 1.11 15.70 6.57
N PHE A 100 0.29 15.41 7.58
CA PHE A 100 -0.26 14.08 7.78
C PHE A 100 -1.23 13.69 6.66
N ILE A 101 -2.13 14.58 6.27
CA ILE A 101 -3.08 14.35 5.17
C ILE A 101 -2.36 14.17 3.83
N GLU A 102 -1.34 14.96 3.53
CA GLU A 102 -0.70 14.95 2.22
C GLU A 102 0.41 13.92 2.06
N LYS A 103 1.12 13.58 3.14
CA LYS A 103 2.28 12.68 3.08
C LYS A 103 1.99 11.37 3.78
N GLU A 104 1.53 11.43 5.03
CA GLU A 104 1.43 10.25 5.88
C GLU A 104 0.35 9.27 5.40
N ILE A 105 -0.89 9.73 5.23
CA ILE A 105 -2.00 8.86 4.80
C ILE A 105 -1.71 8.22 3.42
N PRO A 106 -1.27 8.97 2.39
CA PRO A 106 -0.90 8.36 1.11
C PRO A 106 0.26 7.37 1.22
N ALA A 107 1.28 7.65 2.04
CA ALA A 107 2.39 6.72 2.26
C ALA A 107 1.90 5.42 2.90
N CYS A 108 1.06 5.51 3.93
CA CYS A 108 0.44 4.35 4.58
C CYS A 108 -0.40 3.53 3.59
N ARG A 109 -1.21 4.18 2.74
CA ARG A 109 -1.99 3.49 1.70
C ARG A 109 -1.08 2.71 0.75
N GLY A 110 0.00 3.34 0.32
CA GLY A 110 1.02 2.72 -0.53
C GLY A 110 1.68 1.51 0.14
N LEU A 111 2.05 1.62 1.41
CA LEU A 111 2.69 0.54 2.17
C LEU A 111 1.73 -0.64 2.40
N VAL A 112 0.50 -0.39 2.84
CA VAL A 112 -0.52 -1.44 3.03
C VAL A 112 -0.78 -2.21 1.72
N SER A 113 -0.79 -1.54 0.58
CA SER A 113 -0.99 -2.20 -0.73
C SER A 113 0.15 -3.16 -1.11
N LYS A 114 1.35 -3.00 -0.54
CA LYS A 114 2.53 -3.83 -0.81
C LYS A 114 2.59 -5.07 0.08
N ILE A 115 1.91 -5.08 1.23
CA ILE A 115 1.92 -6.19 2.18
C ILE A 115 1.02 -7.32 1.64
N LYS A 116 1.63 -8.45 1.26
CA LYS A 116 0.93 -9.60 0.66
C LYS A 116 0.78 -10.78 1.61
N ASP A 117 1.62 -10.92 2.63
CA ASP A 117 1.65 -12.11 3.49
C ASP A 117 0.63 -12.04 4.65
N MET A 118 -0.16 -10.97 4.71
CA MET A 118 -1.16 -10.72 5.74
C MET A 118 -2.37 -10.01 5.14
N GLU A 119 -3.55 -10.23 5.72
CA GLU A 119 -4.71 -9.38 5.45
C GLU A 119 -4.61 -8.14 6.33
N ILE A 120 -4.32 -7.00 5.70
CA ILE A 120 -4.17 -5.70 6.35
C ILE A 120 -4.94 -4.64 5.57
N SER A 121 -5.61 -3.75 6.29
CA SER A 121 -6.31 -2.59 5.72
C SER A 121 -6.19 -1.38 6.63
N LEU A 122 -6.21 -0.19 6.04
CA LEU A 122 -6.25 1.06 6.79
C LEU A 122 -7.68 1.38 7.22
N ASP A 123 -7.79 1.91 8.43
CA ASP A 123 -8.99 2.56 8.91
C ASP A 123 -8.73 4.06 9.10
N GLU A 124 -9.27 4.84 8.17
CA GLU A 124 -9.11 6.30 8.08
C GLU A 124 -10.41 7.02 8.49
N SER A 125 -11.30 6.32 9.22
CA SER A 125 -12.61 6.81 9.68
C SER A 125 -12.53 8.19 10.32
N GLU A 126 -11.58 8.33 11.24
CA GLU A 126 -11.45 9.48 12.12
C GLU A 126 -11.09 10.77 11.39
N TYR A 127 -10.47 10.65 10.21
CA TYR A 127 -10.14 11.81 9.36
C TYR A 127 -11.36 12.39 8.63
N CYS A 128 -12.51 11.73 8.67
CA CYS A 128 -13.74 12.26 8.07
C CYS A 128 -14.65 12.84 9.15
N ARG A 129 -14.88 14.17 9.13
CA ARG A 129 -15.80 14.84 10.06
C ARG A 129 -17.25 14.34 9.98
N LYS A 130 -17.65 13.77 8.85
CA LYS A 130 -19.00 13.20 8.67
C LYS A 130 -19.10 11.80 9.26
N CYS A 131 -18.08 10.95 9.08
CA CYS A 131 -18.06 9.61 9.64
C CYS A 131 -17.80 9.62 11.15
N SER A 132 -16.97 10.57 11.61
CA SER A 132 -16.52 10.68 12.99
C SER A 132 -16.64 12.12 13.51
N PRO A 133 -17.88 12.64 13.72
CA PRO A 133 -18.11 14.04 14.07
C PRO A 133 -17.60 14.43 15.47
N SER A 134 -17.44 13.46 16.38
CA SER A 134 -16.99 13.69 17.75
C SER A 134 -15.47 13.65 17.92
N VAL A 135 -14.71 13.30 16.88
CA VAL A 135 -13.25 13.15 16.97
C VAL A 135 -12.55 14.48 16.69
N THR A 136 -11.75 14.94 17.66
CA THR A 136 -10.96 16.18 17.56
C THR A 136 -9.51 15.93 17.17
N GLU A 137 -8.96 14.80 17.58
CA GLU A 137 -7.59 14.37 17.32
C GLU A 137 -7.64 13.01 16.60
N PRO A 138 -7.73 13.02 15.26
CA PRO A 138 -7.91 11.78 14.50
C PRO A 138 -6.63 10.96 14.47
N GLU A 139 -6.78 9.66 14.71
CA GLU A 139 -5.71 8.68 14.58
C GLU A 139 -5.87 7.82 13.32
N LEU A 140 -4.74 7.37 12.79
CA LEU A 140 -4.71 6.33 11.77
C LEU A 140 -4.65 4.97 12.44
N CYS A 141 -5.59 4.10 12.08
CA CYS A 141 -5.64 2.75 12.58
C CYS A 141 -5.49 1.74 11.43
N ILE A 142 -5.22 0.49 11.80
CA ILE A 142 -5.21 -0.65 10.89
C ILE A 142 -6.09 -1.77 11.42
N TYR A 143 -6.70 -2.49 10.49
CA TYR A 143 -7.18 -3.84 10.74
C TYR A 143 -6.16 -4.82 10.22
N LEU A 144 -5.76 -5.78 11.06
CA LEU A 144 -4.85 -6.85 10.68
C LEU A 144 -5.46 -8.21 11.02
N ARG A 145 -5.28 -9.18 10.13
CA ARG A 145 -5.75 -10.55 10.34
C ARG A 145 -4.69 -11.55 9.89
N THR A 146 -4.41 -12.47 10.80
CA THR A 146 -3.59 -13.67 10.56
C THR A 146 -4.49 -14.88 10.32
N SER A 147 -3.93 -15.97 9.80
CA SER A 147 -4.71 -17.15 9.41
C SER A 147 -5.47 -17.81 10.56
N ASP A 148 -4.94 -17.70 11.78
CA ASP A 148 -5.49 -18.28 13.01
C ASP A 148 -6.45 -17.34 13.76
N MET A 149 -6.71 -16.14 13.22
CA MET A 149 -7.63 -15.18 13.83
C MET A 149 -9.03 -15.26 13.22
N GLU A 150 -10.03 -15.44 14.10
CA GLU A 150 -11.45 -15.38 13.72
C GLU A 150 -11.86 -13.95 13.35
N LYS A 151 -11.39 -12.94 14.10
CA LYS A 151 -11.67 -11.52 13.89
C LYS A 151 -10.38 -10.73 13.72
N PRO A 152 -10.36 -9.69 12.88
CA PRO A 152 -9.19 -8.83 12.74
C PRO A 152 -8.90 -8.07 14.04
N ASP A 153 -7.62 -7.89 14.33
CA ASP A 153 -7.16 -6.96 15.36
C ASP A 153 -7.26 -5.53 14.82
N HIS A 154 -7.70 -4.61 15.68
CA HIS A 154 -7.67 -3.17 15.44
C HIS A 154 -6.54 -2.55 16.26
N VAL A 155 -5.70 -1.74 15.60
CA VAL A 155 -4.55 -1.06 16.21
C VAL A 155 -4.50 0.38 15.70
N CYS A 156 -4.49 1.34 16.61
CA CYS A 156 -4.44 2.77 16.32
C CYS A 156 -3.07 3.39 16.65
N GLY A 157 -2.90 4.66 16.29
CA GLY A 157 -1.60 5.34 16.40
C GLY A 157 -0.54 4.73 15.49
N ILE A 158 -0.92 4.45 14.24
CA ILE A 158 -0.02 3.88 13.23
C ILE A 158 0.55 5.00 12.34
N SER A 159 1.86 4.96 12.13
CA SER A 159 2.58 5.78 11.17
C SER A 159 3.00 5.00 9.93
N SER A 160 3.49 5.71 8.92
CA SER A 160 4.13 5.14 7.74
C SER A 160 5.44 4.42 8.11
N ASP A 161 6.20 4.95 9.07
CA ASP A 161 7.41 4.29 9.59
C ASP A 161 7.07 2.94 10.24
N ASP A 162 5.97 2.86 11.00
CA ASP A 162 5.48 1.62 11.59
C ASP A 162 5.13 0.56 10.53
N LEU A 163 4.42 0.97 9.48
CA LEU A 163 4.06 0.07 8.37
C LEU A 163 5.26 -0.34 7.53
N ASN A 164 6.26 0.54 7.41
CA ASN A 164 7.51 0.24 6.73
C ASN A 164 8.32 -0.80 7.52
N VAL A 165 8.45 -0.63 8.84
CA VAL A 165 9.03 -1.62 9.75
C VAL A 165 8.31 -2.96 9.63
N LEU A 166 6.98 -2.95 9.63
CA LEU A 166 6.18 -4.18 9.46
C LEU A 166 6.44 -4.84 8.09
N SER A 167 6.48 -4.06 7.01
CA SER A 167 6.72 -4.56 5.66
C SER A 167 8.10 -5.22 5.54
N GLU A 168 9.16 -4.56 6.04
CA GLU A 168 10.52 -5.11 6.05
C GLU A 168 10.64 -6.37 6.92
N PHE A 169 9.94 -6.40 8.06
CA PHE A 169 9.86 -7.60 8.89
C PHE A 169 9.21 -8.78 8.16
N LEU A 170 8.08 -8.54 7.49
CA LEU A 170 7.35 -9.59 6.77
C LEU A 170 8.16 -10.12 5.58
N SER A 171 8.89 -9.24 4.88
CA SER A 171 9.78 -9.63 3.76
C SER A 171 11.02 -10.42 4.21
N GLY A 172 11.34 -10.40 5.51
CA GLY A 172 12.51 -11.08 6.07
C GLY A 172 13.80 -10.26 5.99
N SER A 173 13.70 -8.95 5.77
CA SER A 173 14.83 -8.03 5.84
C SER A 173 15.38 -7.93 7.27
N LEU A 174 16.67 -7.61 7.39
CA LEU A 174 17.34 -7.32 8.67
C LEU A 174 17.53 -5.82 8.90
N LYS A 175 17.08 -5.01 7.95
CA LYS A 175 17.29 -3.56 7.88
C LYS A 175 15.97 -2.86 7.60
N VAL A 176 15.87 -1.61 8.00
CA VAL A 176 14.78 -0.71 7.60
C VAL A 176 15.36 0.61 7.14
N LYS A 177 14.86 1.10 6.00
CA LYS A 177 15.21 2.41 5.43
C LYS A 177 14.17 3.44 5.84
N ASP A 178 14.61 4.62 6.27
CA ASP A 178 13.69 5.75 6.49
C ASP A 178 13.45 6.55 5.19
N ASN A 179 12.72 7.65 5.31
CA ASN A 179 12.42 8.55 4.19
C ASN A 179 13.66 9.32 3.64
N TYR A 180 14.83 9.16 4.26
CA TYR A 180 16.11 9.73 3.85
C TYR A 180 17.08 8.66 3.33
N ASP A 181 16.59 7.45 3.07
CA ASP A 181 17.39 6.27 2.71
C ASP A 181 18.43 5.89 3.78
N TYR A 182 18.26 6.35 5.03
CA TYR A 182 19.10 5.95 6.14
C TYR A 182 18.71 4.54 6.60
N GLU A 183 19.68 3.63 6.62
CA GLU A 183 19.47 2.27 7.10
C GLU A 183 19.70 2.16 8.61
N SER A 184 18.76 1.51 9.29
CA SER A 184 18.94 1.07 10.69
C SER A 184 18.65 -0.42 10.85
N PRO A 185 19.26 -1.09 11.86
CA PRO A 185 18.97 -2.49 12.13
C PRO A 185 17.51 -2.69 12.52
N LEU A 186 16.80 -3.60 11.83
CA LEU A 186 15.39 -3.89 12.14
C LEU A 186 15.22 -4.48 13.56
N LYS A 187 16.26 -5.13 14.08
CA LYS A 187 16.30 -5.66 15.46
C LYS A 187 16.05 -4.58 16.52
N GLU A 188 16.42 -3.32 16.28
CA GLU A 188 16.15 -2.21 17.19
C GLU A 188 14.67 -1.79 17.19
N LYS A 189 13.87 -2.27 16.23
CA LYS A 189 12.45 -1.97 16.06
C LYS A 189 11.54 -3.13 16.50
N ILE A 190 12.07 -4.12 17.22
CA ILE A 190 11.28 -5.27 17.73
C ILE A 190 10.08 -4.80 18.56
N SER A 191 10.26 -3.81 19.44
CA SER A 191 9.16 -3.28 20.25
C SER A 191 8.02 -2.67 19.40
N THR A 192 8.35 -2.05 18.27
CA THR A 192 7.37 -1.56 17.30
C THR A 192 6.62 -2.73 16.67
N ILE A 193 7.31 -3.79 16.25
CA ILE A 193 6.69 -4.99 15.65
C ILE A 193 5.77 -5.67 16.67
N GLU A 194 6.22 -5.84 17.91
CA GLU A 194 5.44 -6.41 19.02
C GLU A 194 4.16 -5.61 19.28
N ARG A 195 4.26 -4.26 19.29
CA ARG A 195 3.12 -3.37 19.47
C ARG A 195 2.10 -3.52 18.35
N ILE A 196 2.54 -3.50 17.09
CA ILE A 196 1.65 -3.56 15.92
C ILE A 196 0.97 -4.92 15.85
N LEU A 197 1.72 -6.01 16.01
CA LEU A 197 1.19 -7.38 15.89
C LEU A 197 0.50 -7.87 17.17
N LYS A 198 0.58 -7.11 18.27
CA LYS A 198 0.18 -7.53 19.62
C LYS A 198 0.78 -8.88 20.02
N ILE A 199 2.04 -9.11 19.67
CA ILE A 199 2.82 -10.31 20.00
C ILE A 199 3.92 -9.90 20.98
N LYS A 200 4.30 -10.79 21.91
CA LYS A 200 5.46 -10.60 22.79
C LYS A 200 6.37 -11.80 22.68
N LEU A 201 7.68 -11.56 22.59
CA LEU A 201 8.66 -12.62 22.79
C LEU A 201 8.69 -13.04 24.27
N ALA A 202 8.76 -14.35 24.51
CA ALA A 202 9.06 -14.86 25.84
C ALA A 202 10.51 -14.49 26.17
N LYS A 203 10.68 -13.66 27.20
CA LYS A 203 12.00 -13.25 27.70
C LYS A 203 12.56 -14.28 28.67
#